data_AF-A0A6A5VN83-F1
#
_entry.id   AF-A0A6A5VN83-F1
#
_cell.length_a   1.000
_cell.length_b   1.000
_cell.length_c   1.000
_cell.angle_alpha   90.00
_cell.angle_beta   90.00
_cell.angle_gamma   90.00
#
_symmetry.space_group_name_H-M   'P 1'
#
loop_
_entity.id
_entity.type
_entity.pdbx_description
1 polymer ?
#
loop_
_entity_poly.entity_id
_entity_poly.type
_entity_poly.pdbx_seq_one_letter_code
_entity_poly.pdbx_strand_id
1 'polypeptide(L)'
;MKLLGAAFCAAAALLAIASAAPSRYTTLNASTLVRRFEPLPLADDQLWDEAVCKGGRLVGLMLGSDAEAGPQITETKNRQPPSASSEWQGNLIQEMSTWKWHNDFVEDVYGDMDESWHVQSVVDALNINGKPKSQGGKMIPYKVVHGDPNDKNVAPGDQKYTVNGKEYRCTAAQHAFTINPTDGVIIGQFLESPATATERTWYRRGTPDELPALRKLSDIFWGYWNRDNPNIANIRYFWMMDIANEDTEQLIARVLNQKGKKSAGGPASRLT
;
A
#
# COMPACT_ATOMS: atom_id res chain seq x y z
N MET A 1 -20.31 51.25 -19.50
CA MET A 1 -20.88 51.08 -18.15
C MET A 1 -19.75 50.74 -17.17
N LYS A 2 -19.02 51.76 -16.68
CA LYS A 2 -18.08 51.70 -15.54
C LYS A 2 -17.99 53.13 -14.97
N LEU A 3 -18.73 53.38 -13.89
CA LEU A 3 -18.62 54.55 -13.00
C LEU A 3 -17.54 54.21 -11.95
N LEU A 4 -16.55 55.10 -11.72
CA LEU A 4 -16.46 56.04 -10.58
C LEU A 4 -16.60 55.33 -9.21
N GLY A 5 -15.69 55.44 -8.24
CA GLY A 5 -14.87 56.59 -7.86
C GLY A 5 -15.33 57.08 -6.48
N ALA A 6 -14.43 56.97 -5.49
CA ALA A 6 -14.38 57.67 -4.19
C ALA A 6 -15.44 57.38 -3.08
N ALA A 7 -14.95 57.09 -1.86
CA ALA A 7 -15.30 57.88 -0.66
C ALA A 7 -14.34 57.60 0.51
N PHE A 8 -13.87 58.71 1.09
CA PHE A 8 -13.06 58.89 2.29
C PHE A 8 -13.89 58.78 3.59
N CYS A 9 -13.21 58.49 4.71
CA CYS A 9 -13.38 58.98 6.10
C CYS A 9 -13.06 57.85 7.10
N ALA A 10 -12.33 58.01 8.21
CA ALA A 10 -11.80 59.17 8.89
C ALA A 10 -10.55 58.79 9.70
N ALA A 11 -9.71 59.78 9.98
CA ALA A 11 -8.53 59.69 10.82
C ALA A 11 -8.87 59.57 12.31
N ALA A 12 -8.07 58.81 13.06
CA ALA A 12 -7.76 59.11 14.45
C ALA A 12 -6.36 58.60 14.77
N ALA A 13 -5.49 59.52 15.14
CA ALA A 13 -4.13 59.27 15.58
C ALA A 13 -4.11 58.61 16.97
N LEU A 14 -3.17 57.70 17.18
CA LEU A 14 -2.56 57.52 18.49
C LEU A 14 -1.07 57.20 18.33
N LEU A 15 -0.26 58.14 18.82
CA LEU A 15 1.17 58.01 19.02
C LEU A 15 1.45 56.94 20.08
N ALA A 16 2.39 56.05 19.73
CA ALA A 16 3.39 55.38 20.56
C ALA A 16 3.07 55.04 22.04
N ILE A 17 2.98 53.74 22.33
CA ILE A 17 3.91 53.12 23.31
C ILE A 17 4.45 51.85 22.66
N ALA A 18 5.71 51.90 22.21
CA ALA A 18 6.47 50.69 21.94
C ALA A 18 6.79 50.03 23.28
N SER A 19 5.94 49.11 23.74
CA SER A 19 6.38 48.10 24.69
C SER A 19 7.01 46.97 23.87
N ALA A 20 8.34 46.94 23.87
CA ALA A 20 9.06 45.74 23.49
C ALA A 20 8.72 44.65 24.51
N ALA A 21 7.64 43.92 24.26
CA ALA A 21 7.45 42.63 24.90
C ALA A 21 8.62 41.76 24.42
N PRO A 22 9.49 41.25 25.32
CA PRO A 22 10.50 40.31 24.90
C PRO A 22 9.77 39.13 24.29
N SER A 23 10.01 38.90 23.00
CA SER A 23 9.56 37.69 22.34
C SER A 23 10.17 36.52 23.11
N ARG A 24 9.35 35.88 23.95
CA ARG A 24 9.67 34.57 24.49
C ARG A 24 9.46 33.56 23.38
N TYR A 25 10.29 33.64 22.34
CA TYR A 25 10.69 32.42 21.64
C TYR A 25 11.54 31.66 22.64
N THR A 26 10.88 30.85 23.45
CA THR A 26 11.54 29.76 24.15
C THR A 26 12.24 28.97 23.05
N THR A 27 13.57 29.05 23.00
CA THR A 27 14.38 28.09 22.26
C THR A 27 13.98 26.73 22.81
N LEU A 28 13.11 26.02 22.09
CA LEU A 28 12.90 24.61 22.31
C LEU A 28 14.27 23.97 22.10
N ASN A 29 14.91 23.59 23.21
CA ASN A 29 16.09 22.76 23.15
C ASN A 29 15.72 21.53 22.33
N ALA A 30 16.35 21.39 21.15
CA ALA A 30 16.19 20.22 20.29
C ALA A 30 16.57 18.90 21.00
N SER A 31 17.19 18.99 22.19
CA SER A 31 17.61 17.86 23.02
C SER A 31 16.50 17.12 23.76
N THR A 32 15.23 17.52 23.64
CA THR A 32 14.10 16.79 24.25
C THR A 32 12.91 16.59 23.31
N LEU A 33 13.17 16.41 22.01
CA LEU A 33 12.21 15.69 21.17
C LEU A 33 12.29 14.20 21.53
N VAL A 34 11.58 13.81 22.59
CA VAL A 34 11.28 12.41 22.81
C VAL A 34 10.24 12.04 21.76
N ARG A 35 10.56 11.05 20.91
CA ARG A 35 9.59 10.42 20.00
C ARG A 35 8.36 10.06 20.84
N ARG A 36 7.24 10.76 20.67
CA ARG A 36 5.95 10.36 21.28
C ARG A 36 5.47 9.14 20.50
N PHE A 37 6.00 7.99 20.87
CA PHE A 37 5.44 6.72 20.48
C PHE A 37 4.54 6.29 21.64
N GLU A 38 3.22 6.29 21.41
CA GLU A 38 2.32 5.55 22.28
C GLU A 38 2.62 4.06 22.07
N PRO A 39 2.95 3.30 23.13
CA PRO A 39 3.20 1.89 22.98
C PRO A 39 1.94 1.21 22.46
N LEU A 40 2.04 0.64 21.25
CA LEU A 40 1.00 -0.24 20.73
C LEU A 40 0.74 -1.37 21.73
N PRO A 41 -0.52 -1.81 21.92
CA PRO A 41 -0.77 -3.03 22.67
C PRO A 41 0.03 -4.18 22.03
N LEU A 42 0.57 -5.06 22.86
CA LEU A 42 1.21 -6.27 22.35
C LEU A 42 0.12 -7.24 21.91
N ALA A 43 0.40 -8.02 20.86
CA ALA A 43 -0.50 -9.08 20.45
C ALA A 43 -0.73 -10.06 21.61
N ASP A 44 -1.99 -10.38 21.90
CA ASP A 44 -2.33 -11.41 22.86
C ASP A 44 -1.93 -12.81 22.36
N ASP A 45 -2.08 -13.82 23.22
CA ASP A 45 -1.69 -15.20 22.89
C ASP A 45 -2.55 -15.80 21.76
N GLN A 46 -3.82 -15.40 21.67
CA GLN A 46 -4.69 -15.88 20.60
C GLN A 46 -4.20 -15.38 19.24
N LEU A 47 -4.02 -14.06 19.09
CA LEU A 47 -3.52 -13.45 17.86
C LEU A 47 -2.13 -13.98 17.50
N TRP A 48 -1.28 -14.16 18.51
CA TRP A 48 0.06 -14.74 18.33
C TRP A 48 0.00 -16.17 17.78
N ASP A 49 -0.77 -17.05 18.41
CA ASP A 49 -0.85 -18.46 18.03
C ASP A 49 -1.48 -18.62 16.65
N GLU A 50 -2.52 -17.85 16.33
CA GLU A 50 -3.12 -17.78 15.00
C GLU A 50 -2.09 -17.37 13.94
N ALA A 51 -1.30 -16.33 14.21
CA ALA A 51 -0.27 -15.84 13.30
C ALA A 51 0.88 -16.85 13.12
N VAL A 52 1.34 -17.49 14.20
CA VAL A 52 2.38 -18.54 14.15
C VAL A 52 1.88 -19.75 13.35
N CYS A 53 0.65 -20.21 13.59
CA CYS A 53 0.07 -21.33 12.85
C CYS A 53 -0.08 -21.00 11.36
N LYS A 54 -0.57 -19.79 11.04
CA LYS A 54 -0.71 -19.31 9.66
C LYS A 54 0.65 -19.21 8.95
N GLY A 55 1.65 -18.64 9.62
CA GLY A 55 3.00 -18.52 9.10
C GLY A 55 3.68 -19.88 8.90
N GLY A 56 3.56 -20.78 9.87
CA GLY A 56 4.10 -22.15 9.77
C GLY A 56 3.49 -22.92 8.60
N ARG A 57 2.17 -22.81 8.39
CA ARG A 57 1.49 -23.37 7.22
C ARG A 57 2.04 -22.77 5.92
N LEU A 58 2.18 -21.45 5.82
CA LEU A 58 2.72 -20.80 4.62
C LEU A 58 4.14 -21.29 4.30
N VAL A 59 5.04 -21.33 5.29
CA VAL A 59 6.42 -21.83 5.11
C VAL A 59 6.41 -23.29 4.66
N GLY A 60 5.59 -24.13 5.28
CA GLY A 60 5.44 -25.53 4.86
C GLY A 60 5.00 -25.68 3.40
N LEU A 61 4.05 -24.86 2.95
CA LEU A 61 3.58 -24.86 1.56
C LEU A 61 4.65 -24.36 0.57
N MET A 62 5.45 -23.35 0.95
CA MET A 62 6.51 -22.80 0.09
C MET A 62 7.67 -23.76 -0.13
N LEU A 63 7.89 -24.72 0.78
CA LEU A 63 8.93 -25.74 0.63
C LEU A 63 8.51 -26.89 -0.29
N GLY A 64 7.20 -27.07 -0.51
CA GLY A 64 6.64 -28.10 -1.37
C GLY A 64 6.55 -27.66 -2.83
N SER A 65 6.38 -28.64 -3.71
CA SER A 65 5.96 -28.40 -5.09
C SER A 65 4.51 -27.90 -5.16
N ASP A 66 4.17 -27.35 -6.32
CA ASP A 66 2.82 -26.89 -6.63
C ASP A 66 1.73 -27.96 -6.40
N ALA A 67 2.01 -29.19 -6.81
CA ALA A 67 1.11 -30.33 -6.66
C ALA A 67 0.97 -30.81 -5.20
N GLU A 68 1.99 -30.58 -4.36
CA GLU A 68 1.94 -30.90 -2.93
C GLU A 68 1.22 -29.81 -2.13
N ALA A 69 1.40 -28.54 -2.51
CA ALA A 69 0.76 -27.40 -1.87
C ALA A 69 -0.72 -27.25 -2.27
N GLY A 70 -1.07 -27.52 -3.52
CA GLY A 70 -2.41 -27.36 -4.08
C GLY A 70 -3.55 -28.02 -3.27
N PRO A 71 -3.44 -29.30 -2.87
CA PRO A 71 -4.45 -29.97 -2.03
C PRO A 71 -4.63 -29.35 -0.64
N GLN A 72 -3.63 -28.61 -0.15
CA GLN A 72 -3.62 -28.05 1.19
C GLN A 72 -4.18 -26.64 1.26
N ILE A 73 -4.47 -25.98 0.14
CA ILE A 73 -5.02 -24.62 0.07
C ILE A 73 -6.52 -24.70 -0.21
N THR A 74 -7.33 -24.00 0.58
CA THR A 74 -8.80 -24.10 0.55
C THR A 74 -9.38 -23.80 -0.84
N GLU A 75 -8.83 -22.80 -1.52
CA GLU A 75 -9.28 -22.34 -2.83
C GLU A 75 -8.88 -23.28 -3.97
N THR A 76 -7.84 -24.11 -3.78
CA THR A 76 -7.25 -24.92 -4.86
C THR A 76 -7.41 -26.42 -4.65
N LYS A 77 -7.76 -26.88 -3.45
CA LYS A 77 -7.88 -28.30 -3.09
C LYS A 77 -8.85 -29.10 -3.95
N ASN A 78 -9.85 -28.43 -4.53
CA ASN A 78 -10.89 -29.07 -5.36
C ASN A 78 -10.63 -28.93 -6.87
N ARG A 79 -9.52 -28.29 -7.28
CA ARG A 79 -9.13 -28.22 -8.70
C ARG A 79 -8.73 -29.61 -9.21
N GLN A 80 -8.74 -29.80 -10.52
CA GLN A 80 -8.43 -31.08 -11.17
C GLN A 80 -7.33 -30.87 -12.23
N PRO A 81 -6.05 -31.20 -11.93
CA PRO A 81 -5.51 -31.59 -10.62
C PRO A 81 -5.43 -30.41 -9.63
N PRO A 82 -5.36 -30.67 -8.30
CA PRO A 82 -5.06 -29.61 -7.33
C PRO A 82 -3.68 -29.01 -7.58
N SER A 83 -3.62 -27.69 -7.61
CA SER A 83 -2.40 -26.92 -7.91
C SER A 83 -2.49 -25.56 -7.22
N ALA A 84 -1.43 -25.19 -6.50
CA ALA A 84 -1.27 -23.89 -5.86
C ALA A 84 -1.02 -22.75 -6.89
N SER A 85 -0.71 -23.11 -8.14
CA SER A 85 -0.47 -22.19 -9.24
C SER A 85 -1.70 -21.33 -9.50
N SER A 86 -1.45 -20.09 -9.86
CA SER A 86 -2.53 -19.20 -10.24
C SER A 86 -3.18 -19.67 -11.55
N GLU A 87 -4.49 -19.45 -11.69
CA GLU A 87 -5.14 -19.58 -12.99
C GLU A 87 -4.79 -18.40 -13.91
N TRP A 88 -4.26 -17.31 -13.34
CA TRP A 88 -3.85 -16.11 -14.04
C TRP A 88 -2.37 -16.22 -14.41
N GLN A 89 -2.08 -16.30 -15.71
CA GLN A 89 -0.73 -16.50 -16.25
C GLN A 89 -0.39 -15.44 -17.30
N GLY A 90 0.90 -15.20 -17.53
CA GLY A 90 1.37 -14.19 -18.49
C GLY A 90 1.25 -12.75 -18.00
N ASN A 91 1.09 -11.80 -18.92
CA ASN A 91 1.18 -10.36 -18.66
C ASN A 91 -0.11 -9.73 -18.07
N LEU A 92 -1.20 -10.49 -18.09
CA LEU A 92 -2.51 -10.15 -17.52
C LEU A 92 -3.14 -8.83 -18.02
N ILE A 93 -2.73 -8.29 -19.17
CA ILE A 93 -3.25 -7.02 -19.67
C ILE A 93 -4.76 -7.15 -19.97
N GLN A 94 -5.15 -8.22 -20.65
CA GLN A 94 -6.55 -8.47 -21.02
C GLN A 94 -7.39 -8.82 -19.78
N GLU A 95 -6.85 -9.64 -18.88
CA GLU A 95 -7.50 -10.07 -17.65
C GLU A 95 -7.75 -8.90 -16.72
N MET A 96 -6.79 -7.99 -16.55
CA MET A 96 -6.95 -6.76 -15.78
C MET A 96 -8.07 -5.89 -16.36
N SER A 97 -8.10 -5.68 -17.68
CA SER A 97 -9.18 -4.94 -18.34
C SER A 97 -10.53 -5.62 -18.17
N THR A 98 -10.59 -6.95 -18.30
CA THR A 98 -11.81 -7.76 -18.16
C THR A 98 -12.40 -7.62 -16.74
N TRP A 99 -11.53 -7.64 -15.73
CA TRP A 99 -11.90 -7.50 -14.32
C TRP A 99 -11.81 -6.06 -13.81
N LYS A 100 -11.86 -5.06 -14.71
CA LYS A 100 -11.92 -3.61 -14.39
C LYS A 100 -10.82 -3.08 -13.48
N TRP A 101 -9.62 -3.65 -13.55
CA TRP A 101 -8.42 -3.04 -12.98
C TRP A 101 -7.82 -2.01 -13.94
N HIS A 102 -7.65 -0.78 -13.47
CA HIS A 102 -7.06 0.31 -14.26
C HIS A 102 -5.83 0.85 -13.57
N ASN A 103 -4.86 1.29 -14.38
CA ASN A 103 -3.80 2.15 -13.89
C ASN A 103 -4.39 3.48 -13.45
N ASP A 104 -3.94 3.95 -12.30
CA ASP A 104 -4.16 5.30 -11.81
C ASP A 104 -2.85 6.09 -11.91
N PHE A 105 -2.94 7.41 -11.81
CA PHE A 105 -1.79 8.28 -11.75
C PHE A 105 -0.92 7.93 -10.53
N VAL A 106 0.39 7.84 -10.76
CA VAL A 106 1.39 7.60 -9.73
C VAL A 106 2.58 8.51 -9.98
N GLU A 107 3.06 9.13 -8.91
CA GLU A 107 4.20 10.04 -8.95
C GLU A 107 5.51 9.27 -8.69
N ASP A 108 6.62 9.85 -9.12
CA ASP A 108 7.96 9.28 -8.90
C ASP A 108 8.32 9.11 -7.42
N VAL A 109 7.68 9.88 -6.52
CA VAL A 109 7.82 9.74 -5.06
C VAL A 109 7.59 8.29 -4.59
N TYR A 110 6.73 7.53 -5.28
CA TYR A 110 6.49 6.12 -4.97
C TYR A 110 7.68 5.23 -5.34
N GLY A 111 8.47 5.62 -6.36
CA GLY A 111 9.66 4.90 -6.79
C GLY A 111 10.96 5.38 -6.14
N ASP A 112 10.93 6.43 -5.32
CA ASP A 112 12.10 7.04 -4.72
C ASP A 112 12.36 6.56 -3.29
N MET A 113 13.04 5.42 -3.20
CA MET A 113 13.37 4.77 -1.93
C MET A 113 14.41 5.55 -1.11
N ASP A 114 15.15 6.42 -1.76
CA ASP A 114 16.31 7.10 -1.21
C ASP A 114 15.87 8.38 -0.48
N GLU A 115 15.24 9.29 -1.22
CA GLU A 115 14.90 10.63 -0.73
C GLU A 115 13.46 10.73 -0.24
N SER A 116 12.52 10.01 -0.85
CA SER A 116 11.10 10.15 -0.51
C SER A 116 10.67 9.18 0.60
N TRP A 117 11.08 7.91 0.50
CA TRP A 117 10.77 6.91 1.51
C TRP A 117 11.83 6.78 2.61
N HIS A 118 12.98 7.43 2.44
CA HIS A 118 14.09 7.46 3.42
C HIS A 118 14.57 6.07 3.87
N VAL A 119 14.60 5.10 2.96
CA VAL A 119 15.06 3.73 3.21
C VAL A 119 16.35 3.37 2.46
N GLN A 120 17.16 4.38 2.12
CA GLN A 120 18.48 4.23 1.48
C GLN A 120 19.33 3.13 2.13
N SER A 121 19.35 3.04 3.47
CA SER A 121 20.17 2.04 4.16
C SER A 121 19.79 0.60 3.80
N VAL A 122 18.51 0.34 3.53
CA VAL A 122 18.01 -0.98 3.09
C VAL A 122 18.38 -1.19 1.63
N VAL A 123 18.19 -0.16 0.79
CA VAL A 123 18.57 -0.18 -0.64
C VAL A 123 20.05 -0.53 -0.80
N ASP A 124 20.93 0.14 -0.03
CA ASP A 124 22.37 -0.08 -0.02
C ASP A 124 22.71 -1.49 0.47
N ALA A 125 22.09 -1.94 1.56
CA ALA A 125 22.32 -3.28 2.11
C ALA A 125 21.91 -4.41 1.17
N LEU A 126 20.86 -4.19 0.37
CA LEU A 126 20.40 -5.14 -0.65
C LEU A 126 21.15 -5.01 -1.98
N ASN A 127 22.01 -3.99 -2.11
CA ASN A 127 22.74 -3.65 -3.33
C ASN A 127 21.80 -3.51 -4.55
N ILE A 128 20.76 -2.70 -4.38
CA ILE A 128 19.77 -2.40 -5.43
C ILE A 128 19.76 -0.89 -5.73
N ASN A 129 19.22 -0.47 -6.88
CA ASN A 129 19.04 0.94 -7.19
C ASN A 129 17.68 1.45 -6.67
N GLY A 130 17.72 2.36 -5.69
CA GLY A 130 16.52 2.90 -5.01
C GLY A 130 15.82 4.06 -5.71
N LYS A 131 16.30 4.51 -6.89
CA LYS A 131 15.78 5.71 -7.56
C LYS A 131 14.74 5.39 -8.63
N PRO A 132 13.79 6.29 -8.91
CA PRO A 132 12.84 6.16 -10.01
C PRO A 132 13.54 6.36 -11.36
N LYS A 133 12.92 5.87 -12.43
CA LYS A 133 13.45 6.01 -13.81
C LYS A 133 13.73 7.45 -14.22
N SER A 134 12.90 8.41 -13.81
CA SER A 134 13.07 9.84 -14.12
C SER A 134 14.36 10.44 -13.54
N GLN A 135 14.90 9.84 -12.48
CA GLN A 135 16.15 10.22 -11.83
C GLN A 135 17.32 9.29 -12.24
N GLY A 136 17.18 8.56 -13.36
CA GLY A 136 18.19 7.62 -13.84
C GLY A 136 18.28 6.29 -13.08
N GLY A 137 17.28 6.02 -12.22
CA GLY A 137 17.19 4.78 -11.48
C GLY A 137 16.39 3.68 -12.19
N LYS A 138 16.03 2.64 -11.45
CA LYS A 138 15.38 1.43 -11.99
C LYS A 138 14.03 1.11 -11.36
N MET A 139 13.60 1.90 -10.38
CA MET A 139 12.31 1.75 -9.74
C MET A 139 11.20 2.24 -10.68
N ILE A 140 10.17 1.41 -10.85
CA ILE A 140 9.00 1.69 -11.68
C ILE A 140 7.77 1.66 -10.76
N PRO A 141 7.23 2.82 -10.38
CA PRO A 141 6.05 2.87 -9.55
C PRO A 141 4.79 2.56 -10.37
N TYR A 142 3.82 1.94 -9.72
CA TYR A 142 2.50 1.64 -10.24
C TYR A 142 1.46 1.95 -9.17
N LYS A 143 0.31 2.46 -9.63
CA LYS A 143 -0.92 2.52 -8.83
C LYS A 143 -2.03 1.92 -9.66
N VAL A 144 -2.75 0.96 -9.10
CA VAL A 144 -3.79 0.21 -9.80
C VAL A 144 -5.06 0.21 -8.95
N VAL A 145 -6.20 0.49 -9.56
CA VAL A 145 -7.50 0.64 -8.90
C VAL A 145 -8.53 -0.28 -9.55
N HIS A 146 -9.39 -0.90 -8.74
CA HIS A 146 -10.54 -1.67 -9.22
C HIS A 146 -11.74 -0.74 -9.44
N GLY A 147 -11.94 -0.36 -10.70
CA GLY A 147 -12.75 0.77 -11.17
C GLY A 147 -11.91 1.71 -12.04
N ASP A 148 -12.54 2.44 -12.95
CA ASP A 148 -11.90 3.46 -13.77
C ASP A 148 -11.78 4.77 -12.99
N PRO A 149 -10.57 5.20 -12.60
CA PRO A 149 -10.38 6.46 -11.88
C PRO A 149 -10.68 7.70 -12.74
N ASN A 150 -10.79 7.56 -14.06
CA ASN A 150 -11.03 8.67 -14.98
C ASN A 150 -12.51 8.90 -15.31
N ASP A 151 -13.41 8.00 -14.90
CA ASP A 151 -14.85 8.24 -15.04
C ASP A 151 -15.28 9.34 -14.08
N LYS A 152 -15.67 10.49 -14.66
CA LYS A 152 -16.07 11.69 -13.91
C LYS A 152 -17.52 11.63 -13.43
N ASN A 153 -18.31 10.68 -13.89
CA ASN A 153 -19.73 10.58 -13.59
C ASN A 153 -20.01 9.63 -12.44
N VAL A 154 -19.21 8.57 -12.29
CA VAL A 154 -19.42 7.51 -11.31
C VAL A 154 -18.11 7.22 -10.58
N ALA A 155 -18.13 7.35 -9.25
CA ALA A 155 -16.97 7.02 -8.43
C ALA A 155 -16.56 5.55 -8.61
N PRO A 156 -15.26 5.20 -8.51
CA PRO A 156 -14.78 3.85 -8.76
C PRO A 156 -15.52 2.74 -7.98
N GLY A 157 -15.99 2.99 -6.76
CA GLY A 157 -16.71 2.00 -5.95
C GLY A 157 -18.18 1.78 -6.35
N ASP A 158 -18.73 2.67 -7.18
CA ASP A 158 -20.14 2.65 -7.63
C ASP A 158 -20.28 2.20 -9.09
N GLN A 159 -19.17 2.09 -9.80
CA GLN A 159 -19.13 1.57 -11.16
C GLN A 159 -19.53 0.10 -11.20
N LYS A 160 -20.07 -0.31 -12.34
CA LYS A 160 -20.50 -1.69 -12.60
C LYS A 160 -19.91 -2.20 -13.91
N TYR A 161 -19.77 -3.51 -14.03
CA TYR A 161 -19.29 -4.17 -15.24
C TYR A 161 -19.84 -5.59 -15.33
N THR A 162 -19.73 -6.21 -16.51
CA THR A 162 -20.25 -7.56 -16.75
C THR A 162 -19.15 -8.46 -17.26
N VAL A 163 -19.01 -9.64 -16.64
CA VAL A 163 -18.12 -10.71 -17.10
C VAL A 163 -18.94 -12.00 -17.18
N ASN A 164 -18.91 -12.69 -18.31
CA ASN A 164 -19.63 -13.95 -18.53
C ASN A 164 -21.13 -13.88 -18.16
N GLY A 165 -21.78 -12.76 -18.46
CA GLY A 165 -23.21 -12.55 -18.20
C GLY A 165 -23.57 -12.24 -16.74
N LYS A 166 -22.60 -12.22 -15.81
CA LYS A 166 -22.81 -11.76 -14.43
C LYS A 166 -22.40 -10.29 -14.30
N GLU A 167 -23.29 -9.48 -13.75
CA GLU A 167 -22.97 -8.10 -13.34
C GLU A 167 -22.19 -8.10 -12.02
N TYR A 168 -21.14 -7.29 -11.98
CA TYR A 168 -20.29 -7.04 -10.83
C TYR A 168 -20.28 -5.54 -10.52
N ARG A 169 -20.08 -5.21 -9.25
CA ARG A 169 -19.79 -3.85 -8.80
C ARG A 169 -18.29 -3.72 -8.58
N CYS A 170 -17.71 -2.59 -8.97
CA CYS A 170 -16.32 -2.27 -8.66
C CYS A 170 -16.16 -2.01 -7.16
N THR A 171 -14.97 -2.27 -6.62
CA THR A 171 -14.73 -2.23 -5.16
C THR A 171 -13.99 -0.97 -4.73
N ALA A 172 -13.38 -0.23 -5.67
CA ALA A 172 -12.38 0.81 -5.42
C ALA A 172 -11.16 0.34 -4.60
N ALA A 173 -10.85 -0.97 -4.66
CA ALA A 173 -9.61 -1.48 -4.11
C ALA A 173 -8.43 -0.89 -4.86
N GLN A 174 -7.31 -0.73 -4.16
CA GLN A 174 -6.18 0.02 -4.66
C GLN A 174 -4.87 -0.59 -4.20
N HIS A 175 -3.93 -0.65 -5.14
CA HIS A 175 -2.60 -1.20 -4.95
C HIS A 175 -1.58 -0.21 -5.50
N ALA A 176 -0.79 0.39 -4.62
CA ALA A 176 0.41 1.13 -4.97
C ALA A 176 1.64 0.29 -4.63
N PHE A 177 2.51 0.13 -5.61
CA PHE A 177 3.71 -0.69 -5.51
C PHE A 177 4.75 -0.24 -6.52
N THR A 178 5.99 -0.62 -6.27
CA THR A 178 7.13 -0.32 -7.13
C THR A 178 7.83 -1.60 -7.53
N ILE A 179 8.21 -1.70 -8.79
CA ILE A 179 8.94 -2.84 -9.33
C ILE A 179 10.32 -2.39 -9.85
N ASN A 180 11.34 -3.18 -9.55
CA ASN A 180 12.65 -3.08 -10.20
C ASN A 180 12.97 -4.46 -10.82
N PRO A 181 12.65 -4.64 -12.12
CA PRO A 181 12.88 -5.91 -12.80
C PRO A 181 14.37 -6.25 -12.96
N THR A 182 15.25 -5.24 -12.94
CA THR A 182 16.68 -5.47 -13.13
C THR A 182 17.31 -6.07 -11.88
N ASP A 183 16.99 -5.52 -10.72
CA ASP A 183 17.61 -5.91 -9.45
C ASP A 183 16.79 -6.99 -8.71
N GLY A 184 15.59 -7.32 -9.20
CA GLY A 184 14.79 -8.45 -8.71
C GLY A 184 13.82 -8.10 -7.58
N VAL A 185 13.24 -6.89 -7.57
CA VAL A 185 12.53 -6.37 -6.39
C VAL A 185 11.08 -5.99 -6.72
N ILE A 186 10.16 -6.36 -5.82
CA ILE A 186 8.79 -5.85 -5.76
C ILE A 186 8.56 -5.25 -4.37
N ILE A 187 8.12 -3.99 -4.32
CA ILE A 187 7.86 -3.23 -3.10
C ILE A 187 6.38 -2.84 -3.05
N GLY A 188 5.61 -3.40 -2.12
CA GLY A 188 4.24 -2.98 -1.84
C GLY A 188 4.20 -1.84 -0.83
N GLN A 189 3.37 -0.82 -1.08
CA GLN A 189 3.33 0.40 -0.24
C GLN A 189 1.92 0.67 0.29
N PHE A 190 0.92 0.77 -0.59
CA PHE A 190 -0.48 0.97 -0.17
C PHE A 190 -1.35 -0.11 -0.78
N LEU A 191 -1.78 -1.07 0.05
CA LEU A 191 -2.37 -2.31 -0.42
C LEU A 191 -3.72 -2.55 0.26
N GLU A 192 -4.80 -2.13 -0.40
CA GLU A 192 -6.17 -2.37 0.05
C GLU A 192 -6.82 -3.48 -0.79
N SER A 193 -7.15 -4.61 -0.17
CA SER A 193 -7.77 -5.74 -0.87
C SER A 193 -9.21 -5.42 -1.34
N PRO A 194 -9.73 -6.06 -2.39
CA PRO A 194 -11.14 -5.96 -2.79
C PRO A 194 -12.12 -6.17 -1.64
N ALA A 195 -11.95 -7.21 -0.82
CA ALA A 195 -12.82 -7.46 0.32
C ALA A 195 -12.80 -6.31 1.34
N THR A 196 -11.62 -5.78 1.67
CA THR A 196 -11.50 -4.66 2.61
C THR A 196 -12.10 -3.38 2.03
N ALA A 197 -11.83 -3.04 0.78
CA ALA A 197 -12.32 -1.81 0.16
C ALA A 197 -13.86 -1.73 0.13
N THR A 198 -14.54 -2.87 -0.01
CA THR A 198 -16.01 -2.92 0.03
C THR A 198 -16.61 -2.51 1.37
N GLU A 199 -15.90 -2.66 2.47
CA GLU A 199 -16.41 -2.18 3.78
C GLU A 199 -16.64 -0.67 3.75
N ARG A 200 -15.81 0.07 3.02
CA ARG A 200 -15.93 1.51 2.81
C ARG A 200 -16.92 1.88 1.70
N THR A 201 -16.89 1.17 0.56
CA THR A 201 -17.70 1.56 -0.63
C THR A 201 -19.10 0.96 -0.65
N TRP A 202 -19.26 -0.23 -0.07
CA TRP A 202 -20.52 -0.98 -0.05
C TRP A 202 -21.13 -1.04 1.36
N TYR A 203 -20.46 -0.48 2.35
CA TYR A 203 -20.86 -0.49 3.77
C TYR A 203 -20.98 -1.89 4.37
N ARG A 204 -20.29 -2.87 3.75
CA ARG A 204 -20.15 -4.25 4.24
C ARG A 204 -19.00 -4.93 3.51
N ARG A 205 -18.49 -6.00 4.09
CA ARG A 205 -17.53 -6.88 3.41
C ARG A 205 -18.22 -7.65 2.28
N GLY A 206 -17.65 -7.60 1.08
CA GLY A 206 -18.10 -8.38 -0.08
C GLY A 206 -17.82 -9.86 0.08
N THR A 207 -18.72 -10.72 -0.40
CA THR A 207 -18.53 -12.17 -0.38
C THR A 207 -17.65 -12.61 -1.57
N PRO A 208 -16.98 -13.78 -1.49
CA PRO A 208 -16.05 -14.21 -2.53
C PRO A 208 -16.62 -14.27 -3.97
N ASP A 209 -17.92 -14.49 -4.12
CA ASP A 209 -18.63 -14.54 -5.40
C ASP A 209 -19.03 -13.16 -5.94
N GLU A 210 -19.12 -12.14 -5.09
CA GLU A 210 -19.40 -10.74 -5.46
C GLU A 210 -18.14 -9.99 -5.89
N LEU A 211 -16.98 -10.44 -5.43
CA LEU A 211 -15.68 -9.83 -5.73
C LEU A 211 -15.16 -10.26 -7.11
N PRO A 212 -14.26 -9.45 -7.73
CA PRO A 212 -13.58 -9.87 -8.96
C PRO A 212 -12.87 -11.22 -8.77
N ALA A 213 -12.81 -12.04 -9.81
CA ALA A 213 -12.04 -13.29 -9.74
C ALA A 213 -10.54 -12.99 -9.68
N LEU A 214 -10.06 -12.03 -10.48
CA LEU A 214 -8.72 -11.47 -10.37
C LEU A 214 -8.68 -10.47 -9.19
N ARG A 215 -8.42 -10.97 -7.99
CA ARG A 215 -8.44 -10.17 -6.74
C ARG A 215 -7.25 -10.38 -5.82
N LYS A 216 -6.42 -11.40 -6.06
CA LYS A 216 -5.29 -11.68 -5.19
C LYS A 216 -4.17 -10.72 -5.55
N LEU A 217 -3.55 -10.12 -4.53
CA LEU A 217 -2.45 -9.18 -4.73
C LEU A 217 -1.29 -9.80 -5.52
N SER A 218 -0.97 -11.07 -5.25
CA SER A 218 0.08 -11.80 -5.97
C SER A 218 -0.15 -11.88 -7.47
N ASP A 219 -1.41 -12.01 -7.92
CA ASP A 219 -1.74 -12.05 -9.34
C ASP A 219 -1.60 -10.66 -9.98
N ILE A 220 -1.98 -9.61 -9.24
CA ILE A 220 -1.74 -8.23 -9.70
C ILE A 220 -0.24 -7.96 -9.82
N PHE A 221 0.56 -8.27 -8.79
CA PHE A 221 2.01 -8.16 -8.84
C PHE A 221 2.59 -8.97 -10.01
N TRP A 222 2.14 -10.21 -10.20
CA TRP A 222 2.59 -11.06 -11.30
C TRP A 222 2.33 -10.41 -12.66
N GLY A 223 1.13 -9.87 -12.90
CA GLY A 223 0.82 -9.21 -14.17
C GLY A 223 1.75 -8.04 -14.50
N TYR A 224 2.13 -7.24 -13.50
CA TYR A 224 3.08 -6.13 -13.66
C TYR A 224 4.54 -6.56 -13.67
N TRP A 225 4.87 -7.66 -12.99
CA TRP A 225 6.20 -8.25 -13.01
C TRP A 225 6.50 -8.94 -14.34
N ASN A 226 5.50 -9.60 -14.91
CA ASN A 226 5.62 -10.38 -16.14
C ASN A 226 5.64 -9.46 -17.38
N ARG A 227 4.86 -8.37 -17.37
CA ARG A 227 4.90 -7.40 -18.48
C ARG A 227 6.25 -6.71 -18.54
N ASP A 228 6.80 -6.63 -19.75
CA ASP A 228 8.03 -5.89 -20.05
C ASP A 228 9.28 -6.30 -19.24
N ASN A 229 9.27 -7.51 -18.66
CA ASN A 229 10.42 -8.09 -17.97
C ASN A 229 10.98 -9.29 -18.77
N PRO A 230 12.17 -9.17 -19.37
CA PRO A 230 12.77 -10.26 -20.14
C PRO A 230 13.27 -11.42 -19.25
N ASN A 231 13.40 -11.22 -17.94
CA ASN A 231 13.91 -12.22 -17.00
C ASN A 231 12.96 -12.44 -15.83
N ILE A 232 11.77 -12.97 -16.09
CA ILE A 232 10.73 -13.15 -15.06
C ILE A 232 11.16 -14.02 -13.86
N ALA A 233 12.21 -14.83 -14.00
CA ALA A 233 12.73 -15.71 -12.96
C ALA A 233 13.62 -15.01 -11.92
N ASN A 234 14.00 -13.74 -12.14
CA ASN A 234 14.96 -13.04 -11.28
C ASN A 234 14.34 -12.29 -10.08
N ILE A 235 13.14 -12.65 -9.65
CA ILE A 235 12.61 -12.13 -8.38
C ILE A 235 13.53 -12.60 -7.25
N ARG A 236 14.04 -11.64 -6.48
CA ARG A 236 14.91 -11.86 -5.32
C ARG A 236 14.24 -11.40 -4.03
N TYR A 237 13.45 -10.34 -4.09
CA TYR A 237 12.90 -9.67 -2.91
C TYR A 237 11.45 -9.26 -3.11
N PHE A 238 10.62 -9.60 -2.11
CA PHE A 238 9.32 -9.00 -1.88
C PHE A 238 9.39 -8.20 -0.59
N TRP A 239 9.02 -6.93 -0.65
CA TRP A 239 9.06 -6.04 0.50
C TRP A 239 7.72 -5.31 0.65
N MET A 240 7.20 -5.25 1.86
CA MET A 240 6.03 -4.45 2.20
C MET A 240 6.46 -3.29 3.09
N MET A 241 6.05 -2.09 2.73
CA MET A 241 6.32 -0.85 3.45
C MET A 241 5.03 -0.31 4.08
N ASP A 242 5.20 0.54 5.10
CA ASP A 242 4.13 1.27 5.79
C ASP A 242 2.94 0.38 6.20
N ILE A 243 3.24 -0.69 6.95
CA ILE A 243 2.23 -1.65 7.40
C ILE A 243 1.32 -0.98 8.44
N ALA A 244 0.12 -0.60 8.03
CA ALA A 244 -0.90 0.01 8.91
C ALA A 244 -1.92 -1.00 9.46
N ASN A 245 -1.71 -2.31 9.29
CA ASN A 245 -2.58 -3.34 9.85
C ASN A 245 -2.30 -3.51 11.35
N GLU A 246 -3.25 -3.14 12.19
CA GLU A 246 -3.12 -3.12 13.65
C GLU A 246 -2.61 -4.46 14.20
N ASP A 247 -3.23 -5.59 13.82
CA ASP A 247 -2.80 -6.93 14.25
C ASP A 247 -1.33 -7.20 13.91
N THR A 248 -0.88 -6.81 12.71
CA THR A 248 0.50 -7.00 12.27
C THR A 248 1.46 -6.12 13.06
N GLU A 249 1.08 -4.87 13.35
CA GLU A 249 1.90 -4.00 14.19
C GLU A 249 2.01 -4.54 15.63
N GLN A 250 0.93 -5.07 16.20
CA GLN A 250 0.92 -5.70 17.53
C GLN A 250 1.82 -6.94 17.58
N LEU A 251 1.81 -7.76 16.52
CA LEU A 251 2.68 -8.92 16.37
C LEU A 251 4.16 -8.50 16.29
N ILE A 252 4.48 -7.49 15.47
CA ILE A 252 5.84 -6.94 15.36
C ILE A 252 6.30 -6.40 16.72
N ALA A 253 5.44 -5.65 17.42
CA ALA A 253 5.73 -5.12 18.74
C ALA A 253 6.05 -6.23 19.75
N ARG A 254 5.25 -7.31 19.76
CA ARG A 254 5.49 -8.50 20.59
C ARG A 254 6.84 -9.16 20.29
N VAL A 255 7.18 -9.38 19.01
CA VAL A 255 8.49 -9.97 18.61
C VAL A 255 9.65 -9.11 19.11
N LEU A 256 9.58 -7.79 18.89
CA LEU A 256 10.65 -6.88 19.28
C LEU A 256 10.81 -6.85 20.81
N ASN A 257 9.69 -6.79 21.55
CA ASN A 257 9.71 -6.82 23.00
C ASN A 257 10.39 -8.09 23.55
N GLN A 258 10.05 -9.27 23.00
CA GLN A 258 10.69 -10.55 23.36
C GLN A 258 12.20 -10.57 23.08
N LYS A 259 12.69 -9.76 22.14
CA LYS A 259 14.12 -9.61 21.83
C LYS A 259 14.79 -8.47 22.58
N GLY A 260 14.12 -7.86 23.56
CA GLY A 260 14.62 -6.69 24.29
C GLY A 260 14.76 -5.43 23.42
N LYS A 261 14.09 -5.40 22.26
CA LYS A 261 14.06 -4.27 21.34
C LYS A 261 12.73 -3.52 21.48
N LYS A 262 12.72 -2.26 21.06
CA LYS A 262 11.49 -1.46 20.93
C LYS A 262 11.17 -1.28 19.45
N SER A 263 9.89 -1.24 19.10
CA SER A 263 9.47 -0.81 17.77
C SER A 263 9.87 0.65 17.57
N ALA A 264 10.32 0.98 16.36
CA ALA A 264 10.62 2.35 16.00
C ALA A 264 9.36 3.20 15.75
N GLY A 265 8.18 2.57 15.66
CA GLY A 265 6.94 3.18 15.18
C GLY A 265 6.99 3.45 13.68
N GLY A 266 5.99 3.00 12.93
CA GLY A 266 5.77 3.46 11.56
C GLY A 266 5.25 4.92 11.58
N PRO A 267 5.34 5.65 10.45
CA PRO A 267 4.83 7.02 10.35
C PRO A 267 3.30 7.16 10.46
N ALA A 268 2.55 6.07 10.62
CA ALA A 268 1.11 6.11 10.87
C ALA A 268 0.77 6.54 12.32
N SER A 269 1.18 7.74 12.72
CA SER A 269 0.56 8.43 13.85
C SER A 269 -0.90 8.72 13.47
N ARG A 270 -1.85 8.09 14.17
CA ARG A 270 -3.28 8.39 14.10
C ARG A 270 -3.48 9.91 14.13
N LEU A 271 -3.92 10.48 13.00
CA LEU A 271 -4.60 11.77 13.02
C LEU A 271 -5.99 11.50 13.60
N THR A 272 -6.15 11.76 14.89
CA THR A 272 -7.46 12.03 15.50
C THR A 272 -7.81 13.49 15.35
#